data_AF-A0A7T8KHH5-F1
#
_entry.id   AF-A0A7T8KHH5-F1
#
_cell.length_a   1.000
_cell.length_b   1.000
_cell.length_c   1.000
_cell.angle_alpha   90.00
_cell.angle_beta   90.00
_cell.angle_gamma   90.00
#
_symmetry.space_group_name_H-M   'P 1'
#
loop_
_entity.id
_entity.type
_entity.pdbx_description
1 polymer ?
#
loop_
_entity_poly.entity_id
_entity_poly.type
_entity_poly.pdbx_seq_one_letter_code
_entity_poly.pdbx_strand_id
1 'polypeptide(L)'
;ERKSSQFYQSSGSNSSIRQAIKHRSSDKQATGEAIYVDDMPHYDNELTVGWVLSSKAKARILRVDSSKALAQRNVLDFLDIHALKGTTFDNTFQLVDRRDERIFAEGEVHCVGQIIGIVLVEGTLEEARRAAGLVEVVYEDASDKAILSIEDAITHESYYTLDSDGSLSTVKGKGRPHEVLEEEGIQVMEGSMRTGAQDHFYLETHSALVVPKDGDEMDVYSSTQNPGLVQHTISQAIGIPEHKIFSHIKRMGGGFGGKQRSMPYTLPLAIAARIHGRPVRMMLDRDEDMLMTGQRHPFLANYKIG
;
A
#
# COMPACT_ATOMS: atom_id res chain seq x y z
N GLU A 1 -9.49 14.39 -39.08
CA GLU A 1 -8.18 13.74 -38.87
C GLU A 1 -7.57 14.21 -37.56
N ARG A 2 -7.17 13.30 -36.66
CA ARG A 2 -6.39 13.69 -35.47
C ARG A 2 -4.96 13.93 -35.92
N LYS A 3 -4.51 15.19 -35.89
CA LYS A 3 -3.13 15.56 -36.21
C LYS A 3 -2.31 15.60 -34.92
N SER A 4 -1.18 14.91 -34.89
CA SER A 4 -0.19 15.01 -33.81
C SER A 4 1.20 15.17 -34.42
N SER A 5 2.00 16.09 -33.89
CA SER A 5 3.39 16.30 -34.30
C SER A 5 4.32 16.08 -33.11
N GLN A 6 5.43 15.39 -33.32
CA GLN A 6 6.45 15.13 -32.30
C GLN A 6 7.80 15.58 -32.86
N PHE A 7 8.50 16.44 -32.14
CA PHE A 7 9.80 16.98 -32.55
C PHE A 7 10.86 16.60 -31.52
N TYR A 8 11.95 15.99 -31.97
CA TYR A 8 13.08 15.62 -31.13
C TYR A 8 14.39 15.69 -31.92
N GLN A 9 15.51 15.84 -31.22
CA GLN A 9 16.84 15.89 -31.84
C GLN A 9 17.32 14.47 -32.17
N SER A 10 17.64 14.21 -33.45
CA SER A 10 18.22 12.93 -33.88
C SER A 10 19.71 12.83 -33.51
N SER A 11 20.14 11.67 -33.01
CA SER A 11 21.56 11.33 -32.84
C SER A 11 22.10 10.66 -34.11
N GLY A 12 23.23 11.17 -34.65
CA GLY A 12 23.92 10.56 -35.80
C GLY A 12 24.93 9.48 -35.42
N SER A 13 24.98 9.03 -34.16
CA SER A 13 25.93 8.01 -33.70
C SER A 13 25.36 6.59 -33.84
N ASN A 14 26.25 5.61 -34.02
CA ASN A 14 25.93 4.17 -33.97
C ASN A 14 25.61 3.67 -32.53
N SER A 15 25.52 4.58 -31.56
CA SER A 15 25.14 4.26 -30.18
C SER A 15 23.62 4.28 -30.04
N SER A 16 23.08 3.40 -29.19
CA SER A 16 21.66 3.38 -28.82
C SER A 16 21.23 4.59 -27.97
N ILE A 17 22.19 5.35 -27.43
CA ILE A 17 21.91 6.53 -26.59
C ILE A 17 21.30 7.63 -27.47
N ARG A 18 20.17 8.20 -27.01
CA ARG A 18 19.36 9.23 -27.71
C ARG A 18 18.70 8.76 -29.01
N GLN A 19 18.58 7.45 -29.21
CA GLN A 19 17.76 6.89 -30.28
C GLN A 19 16.34 6.61 -29.77
N ALA A 20 15.34 6.81 -30.63
CA ALA A 20 13.93 6.50 -30.34
C ALA A 20 13.69 4.98 -30.45
N ILE A 21 14.27 4.21 -29.54
CA ILE A 21 14.18 2.76 -29.53
C ILE A 21 12.87 2.34 -28.87
N LYS A 22 12.13 1.45 -29.53
CA LYS A 22 10.91 0.85 -29.02
C LYS A 22 11.16 0.16 -27.67
N HIS A 23 10.18 0.22 -26.77
CA HIS A 23 10.23 -0.51 -25.50
C HIS A 23 10.42 -2.02 -25.75
N ARG A 24 11.41 -2.65 -25.08
CA ARG A 24 11.81 -4.05 -25.38
C ARG A 24 10.72 -5.10 -25.18
N SER A 25 9.75 -4.84 -24.30
CA SER A 25 8.64 -5.78 -24.04
C SER A 25 7.33 -5.40 -24.77
N SER A 26 7.35 -4.36 -25.61
CA SER A 26 6.12 -3.85 -26.25
C SER A 26 5.40 -4.86 -27.12
N ASP A 27 6.12 -5.70 -27.88
CA ASP A 27 5.49 -6.75 -28.68
C ASP A 27 4.75 -7.75 -27.79
N LYS A 28 5.40 -8.21 -26.71
CA LYS A 28 4.78 -9.10 -25.73
C LYS A 28 3.59 -8.46 -25.02
N GLN A 29 3.64 -7.15 -24.76
CA GLN A 29 2.52 -6.41 -24.17
C GLN A 29 1.34 -6.31 -25.14
N ALA A 30 1.61 -6.14 -26.44
CA ALA A 30 0.58 -6.06 -27.47
C ALA A 30 -0.06 -7.44 -27.77
N THR A 31 0.67 -8.54 -27.61
CA THR A 31 0.17 -9.90 -27.86
C THR A 31 -0.37 -10.62 -26.62
N GLY A 32 -0.21 -10.06 -25.42
CA GLY A 32 -0.59 -10.71 -24.16
C GLY A 32 0.42 -11.73 -23.64
N GLU A 33 1.60 -11.84 -24.25
CA GLU A 33 2.68 -12.75 -23.80
C GLU A 33 3.51 -12.18 -22.63
N ALA A 34 3.32 -10.91 -22.28
CA ALA A 34 4.03 -10.27 -21.18
C ALA A 34 3.42 -10.71 -19.84
N ILE A 35 4.04 -11.69 -19.18
CA ILE A 35 3.60 -12.19 -17.87
C ILE A 35 3.74 -11.15 -16.74
N TYR A 36 2.63 -10.75 -16.13
CA TYR A 36 2.54 -10.03 -14.86
C TYR A 36 2.41 -11.01 -13.70
N VAL A 37 2.29 -10.53 -12.45
CA VAL A 37 2.29 -11.42 -11.28
C VAL A 37 1.11 -12.38 -11.32
N ASP A 38 -0.10 -11.87 -11.62
CA ASP A 38 -1.29 -12.71 -11.62
C ASP A 38 -1.36 -13.68 -12.81
N ASP A 39 -0.66 -13.38 -13.90
CA ASP A 39 -0.53 -14.26 -15.06
C ASP A 39 0.37 -15.50 -14.78
N MET A 40 1.09 -15.50 -13.66
CA MET A 40 1.93 -16.65 -13.29
C MET A 40 1.07 -17.88 -13.00
N PRO A 41 1.40 -19.07 -13.53
CA PRO A 41 0.66 -20.30 -13.26
C PRO A 41 0.45 -20.54 -11.76
N HIS A 42 -0.72 -21.04 -11.39
CA HIS A 42 -1.02 -21.39 -10.01
C HIS A 42 -0.26 -22.62 -9.55
N TYR A 43 0.06 -22.67 -8.26
CA TYR A 43 0.51 -23.90 -7.59
C TYR A 43 -0.69 -24.78 -7.20
N ASP A 44 -0.50 -26.11 -7.19
CA ASP A 44 -1.58 -27.09 -6.91
C ASP A 44 -2.23 -26.93 -5.52
N ASN A 45 -1.51 -26.36 -4.55
CA ASN A 45 -1.97 -26.10 -3.19
C ASN A 45 -1.96 -24.61 -2.83
N GLU A 46 -2.02 -23.72 -3.82
CA GLU A 46 -2.06 -22.28 -3.61
C GLU A 46 -3.32 -21.84 -2.86
N LEU A 47 -3.18 -20.82 -2.01
CA LEU A 47 -4.26 -20.17 -1.29
C LEU A 47 -4.48 -18.77 -1.86
N THR A 48 -5.75 -18.36 -1.97
CA THR A 48 -6.14 -17.00 -2.33
C THR A 48 -6.63 -16.25 -1.10
N VAL A 49 -6.31 -14.96 -1.03
CA VAL A 49 -6.64 -14.10 0.12
C VAL A 49 -7.93 -13.31 -0.12
N GLY A 50 -8.82 -13.33 0.87
CA GLY A 50 -9.94 -12.40 0.98
C GLY A 50 -9.70 -11.42 2.13
N TRP A 51 -9.89 -10.13 1.90
CA TRP A 51 -9.54 -9.08 2.86
C TRP A 51 -10.71 -8.73 3.78
N VAL A 52 -10.49 -8.78 5.09
CA VAL A 52 -11.45 -8.26 6.09
C VAL A 52 -10.98 -6.87 6.49
N LEU A 53 -11.70 -5.85 6.02
CA LEU A 53 -11.32 -4.45 6.14
C LEU A 53 -12.23 -3.71 7.11
N SER A 54 -11.69 -2.66 7.74
CA SER A 54 -12.46 -1.74 8.55
C SER A 54 -13.52 -1.02 7.72
N SER A 55 -14.76 -1.03 8.21
CA SER A 55 -15.85 -0.19 7.69
C SER A 55 -15.97 1.16 8.43
N LYS A 56 -15.09 1.44 9.38
CA LYS A 56 -15.12 2.63 10.25
C LYS A 56 -13.84 3.44 10.12
N ALA A 57 -13.99 4.77 10.06
CA ALA A 57 -12.84 5.68 10.03
C ALA A 57 -12.09 5.74 11.37
N LYS A 58 -12.79 5.56 12.50
CA LYS A 58 -12.20 5.34 13.82
C LYS A 58 -13.18 4.59 14.70
N ALA A 59 -12.78 3.47 15.29
CA ALA A 59 -13.64 2.68 16.18
C ALA A 59 -12.86 1.61 16.95
N ARG A 60 -13.34 1.24 18.14
CA ARG A 60 -12.81 0.10 18.88
C ARG A 60 -13.41 -1.20 18.34
N ILE A 61 -12.57 -2.19 18.06
CA ILE A 61 -13.02 -3.53 17.70
C ILE A 61 -13.44 -4.26 18.98
N LEU A 62 -14.73 -4.59 19.09
CA LEU A 62 -15.24 -5.39 20.20
C LEU A 62 -15.05 -6.89 19.94
N ARG A 63 -15.32 -7.31 18.70
CA ARG A 63 -15.34 -8.72 18.33
C ARG A 63 -15.20 -8.87 16.82
N VAL A 64 -14.46 -9.89 16.41
CA VAL A 64 -14.42 -10.39 15.02
C VAL A 64 -14.94 -11.82 15.04
N ASP A 65 -15.89 -12.13 14.17
CA ASP A 65 -16.52 -13.44 14.06
C ASP A 65 -16.38 -14.00 12.65
N SER A 66 -15.44 -14.92 12.49
CA SER A 66 -15.16 -15.61 11.24
C SER A 66 -15.90 -16.94 11.11
N SER A 67 -16.77 -17.33 12.05
CA SER A 67 -17.38 -18.67 12.09
C SER A 67 -18.14 -19.02 10.81
N LYS A 68 -18.88 -18.07 10.22
CA LYS A 68 -19.61 -18.27 8.95
C LYS A 68 -18.67 -18.43 7.75
N ALA A 69 -17.55 -17.73 7.74
CA ALA A 69 -16.52 -17.86 6.72
C ALA A 69 -15.83 -19.23 6.84
N LEU A 70 -15.38 -19.60 8.05
CA LEU A 70 -14.74 -20.88 8.34
C LEU A 70 -15.65 -22.10 8.11
N ALA A 71 -16.97 -21.91 8.12
CA ALA A 71 -17.92 -22.97 7.76
C ALA A 71 -18.00 -23.24 6.25
N GLN A 72 -17.45 -22.37 5.39
CA GLN A 72 -17.40 -22.62 3.95
C GLN A 72 -16.37 -23.71 3.63
N ARG A 73 -16.73 -24.63 2.71
CA ARG A 73 -15.95 -25.83 2.43
C ARG A 73 -14.51 -25.56 1.96
N ASN A 74 -14.29 -24.46 1.24
CA ASN A 74 -13.01 -24.10 0.64
C ASN A 74 -12.24 -23.05 1.46
N VAL A 75 -12.72 -22.66 2.64
CA VAL A 75 -11.99 -21.75 3.53
C VAL A 75 -11.09 -22.59 4.44
N LEU A 76 -9.78 -22.33 4.36
CA LEU A 76 -8.79 -23.02 5.18
C LEU A 76 -8.70 -22.40 6.58
N ASP A 77 -8.58 -21.07 6.65
CA ASP A 77 -8.33 -20.36 7.89
C ASP A 77 -8.73 -18.89 7.81
N PHE A 78 -8.80 -18.22 8.96
CA PHE A 78 -8.90 -16.78 9.12
C PHE A 78 -7.78 -16.29 10.02
N LEU A 79 -6.93 -15.40 9.51
CA LEU A 79 -5.82 -14.83 10.25
C LEU A 79 -6.10 -13.36 10.58
N ASP A 80 -6.05 -13.03 11.86
CA ASP A 80 -6.03 -11.67 12.39
C ASP A 80 -4.87 -11.51 13.38
N ILE A 81 -4.89 -10.46 14.20
CA ILE A 81 -3.90 -10.23 15.25
C ILE A 81 -3.72 -11.43 16.21
N HIS A 82 -4.74 -12.28 16.39
CA HIS A 82 -4.64 -13.45 17.25
C HIS A 82 -3.79 -14.56 16.66
N ALA A 83 -3.65 -14.64 15.33
CA ALA A 83 -2.75 -15.58 14.66
C ALA A 83 -1.27 -15.33 14.98
N LEU A 84 -0.93 -14.12 15.44
CA LEU A 84 0.44 -13.76 15.83
C LEU A 84 0.75 -14.12 17.30
N LYS A 85 -0.27 -14.39 18.12
CA LYS A 85 -0.08 -14.68 19.55
C LYS A 85 0.70 -15.97 19.75
N GLY A 86 1.74 -15.91 20.58
CA GLY A 86 2.61 -17.06 20.86
C GLY A 86 3.62 -17.37 19.75
N THR A 87 3.66 -16.56 18.70
CA THR A 87 4.72 -16.60 17.67
C THR A 87 5.78 -15.54 17.96
N THR A 88 6.87 -15.56 17.20
CA THR A 88 7.87 -14.47 17.17
C THR A 88 7.50 -13.37 16.17
N PHE A 89 6.31 -13.40 15.60
CA PHE A 89 5.91 -12.45 14.56
C PHE A 89 5.59 -11.08 15.15
N ASP A 90 6.05 -10.05 14.47
CA ASP A 90 5.83 -8.66 14.85
C ASP A 90 4.68 -8.07 14.05
N ASN A 91 3.65 -7.60 14.74
CA ASN A 91 2.49 -6.96 14.11
C ASN A 91 2.80 -5.54 13.61
N THR A 92 4.02 -5.03 13.79
CA THR A 92 4.42 -3.68 13.38
C THR A 92 5.46 -3.70 12.27
N PHE A 93 5.37 -2.75 11.36
CA PHE A 93 6.37 -2.56 10.31
C PHE A 93 6.66 -1.07 10.08
N GLN A 94 7.83 -0.80 9.52
CA GLN A 94 8.32 0.54 9.22
C GLN A 94 8.42 0.71 7.71
N LEU A 95 7.84 1.79 7.19
CA LEU A 95 7.95 2.14 5.76
C LEU A 95 8.95 3.25 5.50
N VAL A 96 8.98 4.25 6.38
CA VAL A 96 9.84 5.43 6.26
C VAL A 96 10.60 5.58 7.57
N ASP A 97 10.23 6.55 8.41
CA ASP A 97 11.00 6.90 9.61
C ASP A 97 10.39 6.37 10.92
N ARG A 98 9.14 5.90 10.88
CA ARG A 98 8.40 5.43 12.05
C ARG A 98 7.89 4.01 11.86
N ARG A 99 7.86 3.28 12.99
CA ARG A 99 7.33 1.92 13.09
C ARG A 99 5.96 1.95 13.79
N ASP A 100 5.02 2.66 13.18
CA ASP A 100 3.70 2.97 13.72
C ASP A 100 2.54 2.32 12.95
N GLU A 101 2.84 1.57 11.90
CA GLU A 101 1.83 0.82 11.15
C GLU A 101 1.70 -0.62 11.63
N ARG A 102 0.47 -1.15 11.51
CA ARG A 102 0.08 -2.49 11.96
C ARG A 102 -0.27 -3.37 10.77
N ILE A 103 0.17 -4.64 10.79
CA ILE A 103 -0.18 -5.63 9.76
C ILE A 103 -1.67 -5.97 9.86
N PHE A 104 -2.12 -6.30 11.07
CA PHE A 104 -3.52 -6.47 11.43
C PHE A 104 -3.91 -5.46 12.50
N ALA A 105 -5.10 -4.85 12.37
CA ALA A 105 -5.63 -3.93 13.38
C ALA A 105 -5.67 -4.59 14.78
N GLU A 106 -5.26 -3.84 15.79
CA GLU A 106 -5.16 -4.31 17.17
C GLU A 106 -5.93 -3.37 18.09
N GLY A 107 -7.10 -3.81 18.56
CA GLY A 107 -7.95 -3.07 19.49
C GLY A 107 -8.76 -1.94 18.85
N GLU A 108 -8.14 -1.07 18.05
CA GLU A 108 -8.78 0.05 17.37
C GLU A 108 -8.47 0.05 15.86
N VAL A 109 -9.40 0.60 15.07
CA VAL A 109 -9.19 0.96 13.67
C VAL A 109 -9.12 2.48 13.52
N HIS A 110 -8.29 2.96 12.58
CA HIS A 110 -7.97 4.38 12.38
C HIS A 110 -8.23 4.88 10.95
N CYS A 111 -8.71 4.01 10.06
CA CYS A 111 -9.27 4.41 8.76
C CYS A 111 -10.22 3.35 8.21
N VAL A 112 -11.11 3.76 7.31
CA VAL A 112 -11.86 2.81 6.46
C VAL A 112 -10.86 2.15 5.52
N GLY A 113 -10.95 0.84 5.35
CA GLY A 113 -9.99 0.07 4.55
C GLY A 113 -8.78 -0.46 5.32
N GLN A 114 -8.65 -0.16 6.63
CA GLN A 114 -7.60 -0.77 7.44
C GLN A 114 -7.79 -2.28 7.55
N ILE A 115 -6.72 -3.05 7.40
CA ILE A 115 -6.75 -4.51 7.44
C ILE A 115 -7.01 -4.98 8.88
N ILE A 116 -8.09 -5.73 9.08
CA ILE A 116 -8.42 -6.39 10.36
C ILE A 116 -7.92 -7.84 10.33
N GLY A 117 -8.08 -8.51 9.20
CA GLY A 117 -7.65 -9.88 9.00
C GLY A 117 -7.75 -10.31 7.55
N ILE A 118 -7.39 -11.56 7.29
CA ILE A 118 -7.49 -12.21 5.98
C ILE A 118 -8.16 -13.58 6.11
N VAL A 119 -9.01 -13.90 5.14
CA VAL A 119 -9.54 -15.26 4.95
C VAL A 119 -8.71 -15.96 3.89
N LEU A 120 -8.26 -17.18 4.17
CA LEU A 120 -7.47 -18.01 3.26
C LEU A 120 -8.37 -19.04 2.59
N VAL A 121 -8.42 -19.03 1.26
CA VAL A 121 -9.34 -19.86 0.47
C VAL A 121 -8.61 -20.71 -0.53
N GLU A 122 -8.97 -21.98 -0.61
CA GLU A 122 -8.61 -22.90 -1.69
C GLU A 122 -9.53 -22.66 -2.90
N GLY A 123 -9.25 -21.61 -3.66
CA GLY A 123 -10.12 -21.24 -4.76
C GLY A 123 -9.78 -19.89 -5.38
N THR A 124 -10.78 -19.34 -6.05
CA THR A 124 -10.68 -18.09 -6.80
C THR A 124 -10.70 -16.86 -5.89
N LEU A 125 -10.25 -15.72 -6.42
CA LEU A 125 -10.37 -14.42 -5.75
C LEU A 125 -11.82 -14.07 -5.39
N GLU A 126 -12.77 -14.42 -6.26
CA GLU A 126 -14.19 -14.16 -6.03
C GLU A 126 -14.75 -14.95 -4.83
N GLU A 127 -14.31 -16.20 -4.67
CA GLU A 127 -14.65 -17.02 -3.51
C GLU A 127 -14.03 -16.47 -2.24
N ALA A 128 -12.77 -16.00 -2.30
CA ALA A 128 -12.09 -15.38 -1.19
C ALA A 128 -12.78 -14.09 -0.73
N ARG A 129 -13.17 -13.21 -1.67
CA ARG A 129 -13.96 -12.00 -1.39
C ARG A 129 -15.31 -12.32 -0.75
N ARG A 130 -16.04 -13.32 -1.28
CA ARG A 130 -17.29 -13.78 -0.67
C ARG A 130 -17.10 -14.27 0.76
N ALA A 131 -16.07 -15.07 1.00
CA ALA A 131 -15.78 -15.61 2.33
C ALA A 131 -15.39 -14.50 3.31
N ALA A 132 -14.58 -13.52 2.88
CA ALA A 132 -14.25 -12.35 3.69
C ALA A 132 -15.51 -11.53 4.06
N GLY A 133 -16.48 -11.40 3.14
CA GLY A 133 -17.76 -10.75 3.40
C GLY A 133 -18.66 -11.47 4.42
N LEU A 134 -18.36 -12.71 4.79
CA LEU A 134 -19.06 -13.45 5.85
C LEU A 134 -18.49 -13.18 7.25
N VAL A 135 -17.33 -12.54 7.35
CA VAL A 135 -16.71 -12.20 8.63
C VAL A 135 -17.42 -10.99 9.22
N GLU A 136 -17.98 -11.16 10.41
CA GLU A 136 -18.71 -10.09 11.10
C GLU A 136 -17.77 -9.37 12.06
N VAL A 137 -17.61 -8.06 11.86
CA VAL A 137 -16.85 -7.19 12.77
C VAL A 137 -17.81 -6.32 13.56
N VAL A 138 -17.77 -6.45 14.89
CA VAL A 138 -18.55 -5.63 15.81
C VAL A 138 -17.66 -4.52 16.35
N TYR A 139 -18.13 -3.29 16.18
CA TYR A 139 -17.46 -2.08 16.63
C TYR A 139 -18.18 -1.43 17.80
N GLU A 140 -17.43 -0.72 18.63
CA GLU A 140 -17.92 0.35 19.47
C GLU A 140 -17.36 1.67 18.92
N ASP A 141 -18.19 2.72 18.88
CA ASP A 141 -17.72 4.04 18.47
C ASP A 141 -16.60 4.49 19.41
N ALA A 142 -15.50 4.99 18.83
CA ALA A 142 -14.40 5.53 19.63
C ALA A 142 -14.89 6.72 20.47
N SER A 143 -14.28 6.92 21.65
CA SER A 143 -14.64 8.02 22.56
C SER A 143 -14.46 9.39 21.90
N ASP A 144 -13.46 9.50 21.01
CA ASP A 144 -13.15 10.71 20.25
C ASP A 144 -13.48 10.53 18.77
N LYS A 145 -13.98 11.58 18.15
CA LYS A 145 -14.33 11.58 16.72
C LYS A 145 -13.11 11.39 15.83
N ALA A 146 -13.33 10.77 14.67
CA ALA A 146 -12.31 10.70 13.63
C ALA A 146 -11.98 12.11 13.11
N ILE A 147 -10.68 12.39 12.95
CA ILE A 147 -10.17 13.61 12.30
C ILE A 147 -10.06 13.32 10.81
N LEU A 148 -10.84 14.03 9.98
CA LEU A 148 -10.97 13.70 8.55
C LEU A 148 -10.44 14.78 7.62
N SER A 149 -10.57 16.06 7.99
CA SER A 149 -10.09 17.18 7.17
C SER A 149 -8.74 17.73 7.66
N ILE A 150 -8.03 18.43 6.78
CA ILE A 150 -6.80 19.15 7.15
C ILE A 150 -7.12 20.20 8.21
N GLU A 151 -8.27 20.85 8.09
CA GLU A 151 -8.77 21.86 9.02
C GLU A 151 -9.08 21.26 10.40
N ASP A 152 -9.66 20.06 10.48
CA ASP A 152 -9.87 19.34 11.74
C ASP A 152 -8.52 18.98 12.38
N ALA A 153 -7.55 18.52 11.58
CA ALA A 153 -6.23 18.18 12.07
C ALA A 153 -5.50 19.41 12.63
N ILE A 154 -5.62 20.57 11.98
CA ILE A 154 -5.10 21.85 12.48
C ILE A 154 -5.75 22.21 13.82
N THR A 155 -7.07 22.09 13.91
CA THR A 155 -7.87 22.45 15.10
C THR A 155 -7.52 21.58 16.32
N HIS A 156 -7.21 20.31 16.11
CA HIS A 156 -6.88 19.34 17.16
C HIS A 156 -5.37 19.15 17.35
N GLU A 157 -4.55 19.97 16.69
CA GLU A 157 -3.08 19.87 16.69
C GLU A 157 -2.54 18.46 16.37
N SER A 158 -3.24 17.76 15.47
CA SER A 158 -2.94 16.37 15.09
C SER A 158 -2.01 16.34 13.88
N TYR A 159 -0.71 16.28 14.13
CA TYR A 159 0.32 16.35 13.10
C TYR A 159 1.30 15.17 13.17
N TYR A 160 1.85 14.80 12.01
CA TYR A 160 3.07 13.99 11.95
C TYR A 160 4.28 14.90 12.14
N THR A 161 5.07 14.66 13.20
CA THR A 161 6.25 15.46 13.54
C THR A 161 7.53 14.76 13.06
N LEU A 162 8.18 15.29 12.03
CA LEU A 162 9.41 14.65 11.53
C LEU A 162 10.62 14.92 12.43
N ASP A 163 10.58 16.04 13.17
CA ASP A 163 11.64 16.40 14.09
C ASP A 163 11.53 15.61 15.40
N SER A 164 12.66 15.11 15.90
CA SER A 164 12.72 14.26 17.11
C SER A 164 12.25 14.97 18.38
N ASP A 165 12.18 16.29 18.36
CA ASP A 165 11.67 17.14 19.45
C ASP A 165 10.15 17.35 19.39
N GLY A 166 9.48 16.79 18.39
CA GLY A 166 8.04 16.93 18.19
C GLY A 166 7.62 18.25 17.54
N SER A 167 8.55 19.05 17.01
CA SER A 167 8.21 20.28 16.31
C SER A 167 7.68 20.06 14.89
N LEU A 168 6.91 21.02 14.40
CA LEU A 168 6.47 21.04 13.01
C LEU A 168 7.63 21.47 12.11
N SER A 169 7.85 20.69 11.05
CA SER A 169 8.91 20.96 10.09
C SER A 169 8.71 22.32 9.45
N THR A 170 9.61 23.25 9.78
CA THR A 170 9.58 24.62 9.29
C THR A 170 10.70 24.81 8.29
N VAL A 171 10.35 25.01 7.01
CA VAL A 171 11.33 25.35 5.98
C VAL A 171 11.53 26.87 5.98
N LYS A 172 12.72 27.31 6.40
CA LYS A 172 13.08 28.73 6.34
C LYS A 172 13.53 29.10 4.92
N GLY A 173 12.83 30.08 4.33
CA GLY A 173 13.26 30.71 3.09
C GLY A 173 14.52 31.57 3.26
N LYS A 174 15.04 32.10 2.15
CA LYS A 174 16.14 33.08 2.15
C LYS A 174 15.56 34.51 2.06
N GLY A 175 16.29 35.47 2.61
CA GLY A 175 15.94 36.90 2.53
C GLY A 175 15.08 37.40 3.69
N ARG A 176 14.42 38.55 3.49
CA ARG A 176 13.63 39.27 4.51
C ARG A 176 12.16 39.47 4.05
N PRO A 177 11.43 38.40 3.69
CA PRO A 177 10.10 38.54 3.07
C PRO A 177 9.11 39.29 3.97
N HIS A 178 9.15 39.08 5.28
CA HIS A 178 8.27 39.79 6.21
C HIS A 178 8.49 41.31 6.21
N GLU A 179 9.75 41.75 6.19
CA GLU A 179 10.09 43.18 6.14
C GLU A 179 9.70 43.79 4.79
N VAL A 180 10.00 43.10 3.68
CA VAL A 180 9.68 43.59 2.33
C VAL A 180 8.17 43.76 2.13
N LEU A 181 7.36 42.85 2.68
CA LEU A 181 5.90 42.94 2.59
C LEU A 181 5.30 44.14 3.35
N GLU A 182 6.07 44.77 4.24
CA GLU A 182 5.66 45.96 5.00
C GLU A 182 6.17 47.27 4.37
N GLU A 183 7.00 47.20 3.32
CA GLU A 183 7.56 48.38 2.64
C GLU A 183 6.46 49.19 1.91
N GLU A 184 6.60 50.52 1.95
CA GLU A 184 5.64 51.42 1.31
C GLU A 184 5.62 51.22 -0.21
N GLY A 185 4.42 51.09 -0.78
CA GLY A 185 4.22 50.88 -2.21
C GLY A 185 4.18 49.41 -2.64
N ILE A 186 4.41 48.46 -1.73
CA ILE A 186 4.23 47.03 -2.00
C ILE A 186 2.74 46.65 -1.94
N GLN A 187 2.25 46.02 -3.00
CA GLN A 187 0.87 45.54 -3.06
C GLN A 187 0.78 44.12 -2.53
N VAL A 188 0.23 43.99 -1.32
CA VAL A 188 0.11 42.70 -0.66
C VAL A 188 -1.22 42.03 -1.00
N MET A 189 -1.16 40.75 -1.38
CA MET A 189 -2.30 39.88 -1.58
C MET A 189 -2.19 38.64 -0.68
N GLU A 190 -3.32 38.28 -0.07
CA GLU A 190 -3.44 37.07 0.74
C GLU A 190 -4.52 36.17 0.15
N GLY A 191 -4.34 34.85 0.28
CA GLY A 191 -5.30 33.90 -0.21
C GLY A 191 -5.03 32.48 0.28
N SER A 192 -5.94 31.58 -0.09
CA SER A 192 -5.79 30.15 0.15
C SER A 192 -6.07 29.35 -1.11
N MET A 193 -5.43 28.18 -1.22
CA MET A 193 -5.69 27.22 -2.28
C MET A 193 -5.75 25.80 -1.73
N ARG A 194 -6.59 24.98 -2.35
CA ARG A 194 -6.72 23.56 -2.03
C ARG A 194 -6.46 22.71 -3.27
N THR A 195 -5.79 21.59 -3.08
CA THR A 195 -5.66 20.54 -4.08
C THR A 195 -6.21 19.24 -3.50
N GLY A 196 -7.00 18.54 -4.30
CA GLY A 196 -7.59 17.26 -3.90
C GLY A 196 -6.57 16.12 -3.93
N ALA A 197 -6.96 15.00 -3.33
CA ALA A 197 -6.21 13.76 -3.46
C ALA A 197 -6.30 13.20 -4.89
N GLN A 198 -5.36 12.34 -5.25
CA GLN A 198 -5.32 11.68 -6.56
C GLN A 198 -4.92 10.22 -6.40
N ASP A 199 -5.75 9.32 -6.91
CA ASP A 199 -5.43 7.90 -7.00
C ASP A 199 -4.39 7.65 -8.11
N HIS A 200 -3.53 6.65 -7.89
CA HIS A 200 -2.50 6.27 -8.86
C HIS A 200 -3.11 5.62 -10.10
N PHE A 201 -4.16 4.82 -9.90
CA PHE A 201 -4.90 4.12 -10.95
C PHE A 201 -4.00 3.36 -11.95
N TYR A 202 -2.91 2.76 -11.46
CA TYR A 202 -2.13 1.77 -12.24
C TYR A 202 -3.05 0.64 -12.71
N LEU A 203 -2.87 0.14 -13.92
CA LEU A 203 -3.83 -0.80 -14.53
C LEU A 203 -3.76 -2.19 -13.90
N GLU A 204 -2.55 -2.67 -13.59
CA GLU A 204 -2.38 -3.82 -12.71
C GLU A 204 -2.48 -3.33 -11.27
N THR A 205 -3.45 -3.78 -10.49
CA THR A 205 -3.59 -3.48 -9.05
C THR A 205 -2.41 -4.06 -8.24
N HIS A 206 -2.37 -3.85 -6.92
CA HIS A 206 -1.42 -4.59 -6.09
C HIS A 206 -1.66 -6.09 -6.22
N SER A 207 -0.59 -6.81 -6.51
CA SER A 207 -0.58 -8.24 -6.69
C SER A 207 0.68 -8.83 -6.09
N ALA A 208 0.55 -9.99 -5.46
CA ALA A 208 1.67 -10.72 -4.91
C ALA A 208 1.39 -12.22 -4.82
N LEU A 209 2.46 -13.00 -4.90
CA LEU A 209 2.51 -14.43 -4.69
C LEU A 209 3.71 -14.72 -3.81
N VAL A 210 3.46 -15.25 -2.61
CA VAL A 210 4.49 -15.70 -1.67
C VAL A 210 4.55 -17.21 -1.69
N VAL A 211 5.72 -17.78 -1.98
CA VAL A 211 5.94 -19.22 -2.14
C VAL A 211 6.95 -19.67 -1.07
N PRO A 212 6.52 -20.41 -0.02
CA PRO A 212 7.45 -20.98 0.94
C PRO A 212 8.33 -22.04 0.26
N LYS A 213 9.59 -22.12 0.70
CA LYS A 213 10.63 -23.02 0.18
C LYS A 213 11.16 -23.92 1.30
N ASP A 214 12.31 -24.53 1.08
CA ASP A 214 12.93 -25.43 2.05
C ASP A 214 13.22 -24.70 3.37
N GLY A 215 12.91 -25.38 4.49
CA GLY A 215 13.01 -24.81 5.83
C GLY A 215 12.13 -23.57 6.08
N ASP A 216 12.76 -22.41 6.12
CA ASP A 216 12.14 -21.09 6.38
C ASP A 216 12.41 -20.08 5.26
N GLU A 217 12.90 -20.55 4.11
CA GLU A 217 13.07 -19.73 2.91
C GLU A 217 11.74 -19.41 2.22
N MET A 218 11.70 -18.31 1.47
CA MET A 218 10.54 -17.96 0.64
C MET A 218 10.91 -17.12 -0.59
N ASP A 219 10.20 -17.36 -1.69
CA ASP A 219 10.15 -16.48 -2.84
C ASP A 219 8.94 -15.55 -2.75
N VAL A 220 9.15 -14.27 -3.02
CA VAL A 220 8.10 -13.24 -2.99
C VAL A 220 8.04 -12.57 -4.35
N TYR A 221 7.09 -12.97 -5.19
CA TYR A 221 6.79 -12.30 -6.44
C TYR A 221 5.78 -11.20 -6.16
N SER A 222 6.11 -9.94 -6.41
CA SER A 222 5.18 -8.85 -6.11
C SER A 222 5.29 -7.73 -7.14
N SER A 223 4.16 -7.08 -7.41
CA SER A 223 4.11 -5.87 -8.20
C SER A 223 4.51 -4.70 -7.30
N THR A 224 5.82 -4.48 -7.14
CA THR A 224 6.39 -3.47 -6.24
C THR A 224 7.52 -2.66 -6.88
N GLN A 225 7.63 -1.39 -6.47
CA GLN A 225 8.75 -0.51 -6.80
C GLN A 225 9.92 -0.66 -5.82
N ASN A 226 9.76 -1.38 -4.71
CA ASN A 226 10.77 -1.47 -3.66
C ASN A 226 10.96 -2.92 -3.12
N PRO A 227 11.60 -3.82 -3.91
CA PRO A 227 11.85 -5.21 -3.49
C PRO A 227 12.64 -5.32 -2.18
N GLY A 228 13.65 -4.46 -2.01
CA GLY A 228 14.52 -4.51 -0.84
C GLY A 228 13.76 -4.23 0.45
N LEU A 229 12.85 -3.25 0.44
CA LEU A 229 12.03 -2.98 1.61
C LEU A 229 10.94 -4.04 1.82
N VAL A 230 10.42 -4.69 0.77
CA VAL A 230 9.56 -5.89 0.92
C VAL A 230 10.32 -7.01 1.63
N GLN A 231 11.53 -7.33 1.18
CA GLN A 231 12.39 -8.33 1.81
C GLN A 231 12.67 -8.00 3.28
N HIS A 232 13.09 -6.76 3.55
CA HIS A 232 13.42 -6.28 4.90
C HIS A 232 12.21 -6.34 5.84
N THR A 233 11.05 -5.83 5.42
CA THR A 233 9.85 -5.81 6.26
C THR A 233 9.31 -7.21 6.53
N ILE A 234 9.35 -8.11 5.55
CA ILE A 234 8.98 -9.52 5.78
C ILE A 234 9.94 -10.15 6.79
N SER A 235 11.26 -9.95 6.63
CA SER A 235 12.27 -10.44 7.58
C SER A 235 11.97 -10.01 9.02
N GLN A 236 11.68 -8.73 9.21
CA GLN A 236 11.33 -8.18 10.53
C GLN A 236 10.00 -8.73 11.07
N ALA A 237 8.98 -8.84 10.21
CA ALA A 237 7.65 -9.26 10.63
C ALA A 237 7.57 -10.73 11.04
N ILE A 238 8.31 -11.63 10.37
CA ILE A 238 8.26 -13.08 10.69
C ILE A 238 9.50 -13.60 11.42
N GLY A 239 10.50 -12.75 11.63
CA GLY A 239 11.70 -13.07 12.42
C GLY A 239 12.68 -14.02 11.73
N ILE A 240 12.77 -14.01 10.39
CA ILE A 240 13.74 -14.80 9.63
C ILE A 240 14.80 -13.90 8.98
N PRO A 241 16.05 -14.36 8.80
CA PRO A 241 17.08 -13.56 8.15
C PRO A 241 16.75 -13.19 6.69
N GLU A 242 17.07 -11.95 6.28
CA GLU A 242 16.79 -11.45 4.92
C GLU A 242 17.34 -12.33 3.79
N HIS A 243 18.49 -12.98 3.99
CA HIS A 243 19.09 -13.85 2.96
C HIS A 243 18.25 -15.09 2.61
N LYS A 244 17.20 -15.38 3.39
CA LYS A 244 16.23 -16.46 3.13
C LYS A 244 14.99 -16.00 2.38
N ILE A 245 14.85 -14.69 2.16
CA ILE A 245 13.70 -14.09 1.48
C ILE A 245 14.18 -13.53 0.14
N PHE A 246 13.61 -14.03 -0.96
CA PHE A 246 13.96 -13.60 -2.31
C PHE A 246 12.80 -12.82 -2.92
N SER A 247 12.96 -11.50 -3.06
CA SER A 247 11.95 -10.64 -3.69
C SER A 247 12.19 -10.52 -5.20
N HIS A 248 11.22 -10.99 -6.00
CA HIS A 248 11.31 -11.06 -7.46
C HIS A 248 10.32 -10.10 -8.12
N ILE A 249 10.81 -9.25 -9.02
CA ILE A 249 9.97 -8.37 -9.85
C ILE A 249 10.41 -8.47 -11.30
N LYS A 250 9.49 -8.88 -12.18
CA LYS A 250 9.75 -8.91 -13.63
C LYS A 250 9.37 -7.62 -14.33
N ARG A 251 8.18 -7.10 -14.01
CA ARG A 251 7.54 -5.89 -14.57
C ARG A 251 6.33 -5.53 -13.69
N MET A 252 5.78 -4.33 -13.90
CA MET A 252 4.54 -3.87 -13.27
C MET A 252 3.65 -3.19 -14.31
N GLY A 253 2.33 -3.34 -14.19
CA GLY A 253 1.31 -2.67 -15.02
C GLY A 253 1.03 -1.24 -14.55
N GLY A 254 2.09 -0.45 -14.33
CA GLY A 254 2.04 0.85 -13.68
C GLY A 254 2.34 0.80 -12.18
N GLY A 255 2.76 1.91 -11.60
CA GLY A 255 3.10 2.01 -10.17
C GLY A 255 2.99 3.44 -9.63
N PHE A 256 3.62 4.41 -10.30
CA PHE A 256 3.45 5.86 -10.07
C PHE A 256 3.68 6.34 -8.62
N GLY A 257 4.45 5.59 -7.82
CA GLY A 257 4.69 5.86 -6.40
C GLY A 257 3.86 4.97 -5.48
N GLY A 258 2.62 4.63 -5.85
CA GLY A 258 1.71 3.84 -5.01
C GLY A 258 2.19 2.41 -4.73
N LYS A 259 3.04 1.86 -5.61
CA LYS A 259 3.67 0.55 -5.42
C LYS A 259 5.02 0.60 -4.71
N GLN A 260 5.44 1.75 -4.17
CA GLN A 260 6.52 1.79 -3.18
C GLN A 260 6.06 1.27 -1.80
N ARG A 261 4.74 1.23 -1.56
CA ARG A 261 4.09 0.76 -0.32
C ARG A 261 3.29 -0.53 -0.57
N SER A 262 3.93 -1.59 -1.04
CA SER A 262 3.28 -2.91 -1.24
C SER A 262 3.24 -3.78 0.02
N MET A 263 3.99 -3.40 1.05
CA MET A 263 4.31 -4.18 2.25
C MET A 263 3.07 -4.48 3.10
N PRO A 264 2.13 -3.53 3.32
CA PRO A 264 0.90 -3.82 4.05
C PRO A 264 0.12 -5.00 3.45
N TYR A 265 0.31 -5.28 2.15
CA TYR A 265 -0.39 -6.34 1.43
C TYR A 265 0.46 -7.60 1.29
N THR A 266 1.79 -7.50 1.16
CA THR A 266 2.66 -8.68 1.10
C THR A 266 2.92 -9.32 2.47
N LEU A 267 2.86 -8.54 3.56
CA LEU A 267 3.13 -9.02 4.91
C LEU A 267 2.10 -10.07 5.40
N PRO A 268 0.77 -9.86 5.26
CA PRO A 268 -0.22 -10.88 5.59
C PRO A 268 -0.03 -12.18 4.80
N LEU A 269 0.36 -12.07 3.52
CA LEU A 269 0.66 -13.24 2.67
C LEU A 269 1.88 -14.01 3.16
N ALA A 270 2.95 -13.32 3.57
CA ALA A 270 4.14 -13.97 4.10
C ALA A 270 3.88 -14.69 5.42
N ILE A 271 3.07 -14.09 6.30
CA ILE A 271 2.61 -14.72 7.54
C ILE A 271 1.78 -15.97 7.23
N ALA A 272 0.79 -15.86 6.33
CA ALA A 272 -0.04 -17.00 5.92
C ALA A 272 0.80 -18.14 5.32
N ALA A 273 1.71 -17.80 4.40
CA ALA A 273 2.62 -18.77 3.78
C ALA A 273 3.51 -19.46 4.82
N ARG A 274 3.99 -18.71 5.83
CA ARG A 274 4.82 -19.23 6.92
C ARG A 274 4.06 -20.16 7.86
N ILE A 275 2.81 -19.83 8.19
CA ILE A 275 1.95 -20.62 9.09
C ILE A 275 1.54 -21.93 8.41
N HIS A 276 1.12 -21.86 7.15
CA HIS A 276 0.51 -23.02 6.47
C HIS A 276 1.49 -23.80 5.60
N GLY A 277 2.69 -23.29 5.31
CA GLY A 277 3.64 -23.93 4.41
C GLY A 277 3.12 -24.06 2.98
N ARG A 278 2.25 -23.15 2.55
CA ARG A 278 1.59 -23.15 1.24
C ARG A 278 1.82 -21.85 0.50
N PRO A 279 1.88 -21.86 -0.84
CA PRO A 279 1.89 -20.64 -1.63
C PRO A 279 0.63 -19.82 -1.39
N VAL A 280 0.75 -18.51 -1.25
CA VAL A 280 -0.37 -17.59 -1.01
C VAL A 280 -0.34 -16.46 -2.02
N ARG A 281 -1.46 -16.25 -2.71
CA ARG A 281 -1.66 -15.25 -3.75
C ARG A 281 -2.69 -14.22 -3.36
N MET A 282 -2.47 -12.99 -3.82
CA MET A 282 -3.47 -11.95 -3.87
C MET A 282 -3.32 -11.12 -5.14
N MET A 283 -4.45 -10.65 -5.64
CA MET A 283 -4.56 -9.50 -6.51
C MET A 283 -5.75 -8.71 -5.99
N LEU A 284 -5.53 -7.44 -5.63
CA LEU A 284 -6.64 -6.60 -5.17
C LEU A 284 -7.56 -6.32 -6.34
N ASP A 285 -8.87 -6.43 -6.12
CA ASP A 285 -9.83 -5.83 -7.05
C ASP A 285 -9.74 -4.30 -6.94
N ARG A 286 -10.24 -3.59 -7.95
CA ARG A 286 -10.04 -2.13 -8.05
C ARG A 286 -10.61 -1.36 -6.85
N ASP A 287 -11.75 -1.79 -6.33
CA ASP A 287 -12.41 -1.17 -5.18
C ASP A 287 -11.58 -1.33 -3.90
N GLU A 288 -11.05 -2.52 -3.64
CA GLU A 288 -10.13 -2.80 -2.53
C GLU A 288 -8.82 -2.00 -2.68
N ASP A 289 -8.24 -1.99 -3.88
CA ASP A 289 -6.99 -1.27 -4.16
C ASP A 289 -7.12 0.23 -3.89
N MET A 290 -8.17 0.88 -4.41
CA MET A 290 -8.42 2.30 -4.19
C MET A 290 -8.76 2.64 -2.73
N LEU A 291 -9.31 1.67 -1.99
CA LEU A 291 -9.65 1.84 -0.58
C LEU A 291 -8.41 1.71 0.34
N MET A 292 -7.51 0.78 0.02
CA MET A 292 -6.43 0.36 0.92
C MET A 292 -5.09 1.09 0.68
N THR A 293 -4.84 1.56 -0.53
CA THR A 293 -3.46 1.86 -1.00
C THR A 293 -3.01 3.29 -0.80
N GLY A 294 -3.93 4.16 -0.38
CA GLY A 294 -3.65 5.58 -0.23
C GLY A 294 -3.45 6.29 -1.57
N GLN A 295 -3.24 7.59 -1.50
CA GLN A 295 -3.31 8.48 -2.66
C GLN A 295 -2.22 9.54 -2.59
N ARG A 296 -2.12 10.38 -3.62
CA ARG A 296 -1.43 11.66 -3.50
C ARG A 296 -2.06 12.48 -2.36
N HIS A 297 -1.22 13.03 -1.50
CA HIS A 297 -1.65 13.88 -0.40
C HIS A 297 -2.42 15.10 -0.91
N PRO A 298 -3.64 15.39 -0.39
CA PRO A 298 -4.29 16.67 -0.60
C PRO A 298 -3.50 17.77 0.12
N PHE A 299 -3.49 18.99 -0.42
CA PHE A 299 -2.85 20.14 0.21
C PHE A 299 -3.85 21.27 0.46
N LEU A 300 -3.68 21.92 1.61
CA LEU A 300 -4.21 23.24 1.91
C LEU A 300 -3.01 24.19 2.04
N ALA A 301 -2.97 25.23 1.23
CA ALA A 301 -1.92 26.25 1.30
C ALA A 301 -2.54 27.62 1.52
N ASN A 302 -2.15 28.28 2.61
CA ASN A 302 -2.42 29.69 2.85
C ASN A 302 -1.18 30.47 2.43
N TYR A 303 -1.35 31.52 1.62
CA TYR A 303 -0.25 32.28 1.07
C TYR A 303 -0.45 33.79 1.23
N LYS A 304 0.68 34.49 1.29
CA LYS A 304 0.81 35.94 1.27
C LYS A 304 1.90 36.30 0.27
N ILE A 305 1.58 37.16 -0.68
CA ILE A 305 2.47 37.59 -1.77
C ILE A 305 2.47 39.11 -1.88
N GLY A 306 3.59 39.70 -2.26
CA GLY A 306 3.76 41.13 -2.53
C GLY A 306 4.75 41.38 -3.64
#